data_AF-A0A835CRT0-F1
#
_entry.id   AF-A0A835CRT0-F1
#
_cell.length_a   1.000
_cell.length_b   1.000
_cell.length_c   1.000
_cell.angle_alpha   90.00
_cell.angle_beta   90.00
_cell.angle_gamma   90.00
#
_symmetry.space_group_name_H-M   'P 1'
#
loop_
_entity.id
_entity.type
_entity.pdbx_description
1 polymer ?
#
loop_
_entity_poly.entity_id
_entity_poly.type
_entity_poly.pdbx_seq_one_letter_code
_entity_poly.pdbx_strand_id
1 'polypeptide(L)'
;MKPIIAVSQVFGNFPINGMRNSTPDKYVFKFPSFVTSYSLMIISFMGIAFAAALNRAIHSMKDYKHFVGIIGFIISTLATFTWNFCDLLIILVSIGLAERYKHLNEVVNFKISNNSTERINWWKIRNYYVIMNELVKEADNIVSPLILISCCMNVYQICVHTSEVIRYL
;
A
#
# COMPACT_ATOMS: atom_id res chain seq x y z
N MET A 1 3.05 15.96 4.41
CA MET A 1 4.10 15.32 5.23
C MET A 1 3.58 14.79 6.56
N LYS A 2 3.11 15.59 7.54
CA LYS A 2 2.58 15.05 8.82
C LYS A 2 1.46 13.98 8.68
N PRO A 3 0.41 14.17 7.86
CA PRO A 3 -0.63 13.14 7.70
C PRO A 3 -0.14 11.90 6.94
N ILE A 4 0.83 12.07 6.04
CA ILE A 4 1.34 11.01 5.16
C ILE A 4 2.25 10.04 5.94
N ILE A 5 3.03 10.58 6.87
CA ILE A 5 3.83 9.79 7.81
C ILE A 5 2.90 9.01 8.77
N ALA A 6 1.79 9.61 9.22
CA ALA A 6 0.82 8.92 10.06
C ALA A 6 0.14 7.74 9.34
N VAL A 7 -0.23 7.89 8.05
CA VAL A 7 -0.78 6.80 7.24
C VAL A 7 0.24 5.68 7.04
N SER A 8 1.51 6.00 6.79
CA SER A 8 2.57 4.99 6.64
C SER A 8 2.85 4.17 7.92
N GLN A 9 2.56 4.74 9.10
CA GLN A 9 2.66 4.03 10.38
C GLN A 9 1.51 3.04 10.60
N VAL A 10 0.31 3.32 10.08
CA VAL A 10 -0.86 2.43 10.17
C VAL A 10 -0.64 1.13 9.38
N PHE A 11 0.09 1.20 8.26
CA PHE A 11 0.42 0.03 7.42
C PHE A 11 1.74 -0.66 7.79
N GLY A 12 2.36 -0.32 8.92
CA GLY A 12 3.57 -1.00 9.44
C GLY A 12 4.83 -0.86 8.59
N ASN A 13 4.79 -0.08 7.49
CA ASN A 13 5.87 -0.06 6.50
C ASN A 13 7.03 0.88 6.87
N PHE A 14 6.86 1.86 7.76
CA PHE A 14 7.94 2.82 8.08
C PHE A 14 7.98 3.23 9.57
N PRO A 15 9.03 2.84 10.34
CA PRO A 15 9.17 3.20 11.74
C PRO A 15 9.83 4.58 11.88
N ILE A 16 9.02 5.65 11.78
CA ILE A 16 9.50 7.03 11.94
C ILE A 16 9.04 7.56 13.32
N ASN A 17 9.94 8.16 14.09
CA ASN A 17 9.61 8.75 15.40
C ASN A 17 9.75 10.29 15.32
N GLY A 18 8.89 11.05 16.03
CA GLY A 18 9.01 12.51 16.14
C GLY A 18 7.95 13.39 15.42
N MET A 19 6.79 12.85 15.04
CA MET A 19 5.72 13.59 14.31
C MET A 19 5.20 14.87 15.00
N ARG A 20 5.44 15.02 16.31
CA ARG A 20 4.91 16.11 17.14
C ARG A 20 5.85 17.32 17.27
N ASN A 21 7.09 17.24 16.73
CA ASN A 21 8.00 18.40 16.73
C ASN A 21 7.78 19.29 15.50
N SER A 22 7.90 20.61 15.68
CA SER A 22 7.60 21.62 14.65
C SER A 22 8.74 21.83 13.63
N THR A 23 9.91 21.25 13.87
CA THR A 23 11.11 21.40 13.03
C THR A 23 11.45 20.11 12.27
N PRO A 24 11.58 20.14 10.93
CA PRO A 24 11.79 18.96 10.08
C PRO A 24 13.18 18.32 10.17
N ASP A 25 14.16 18.94 10.84
CA ASP A 25 15.54 18.42 10.93
C ASP A 25 15.75 17.33 12.00
N LYS A 26 14.68 16.88 12.68
CA LYS A 26 14.75 15.89 13.77
C LYS A 26 13.97 14.59 13.50
N TYR A 27 13.76 14.24 12.23
CA TYR A 27 13.24 12.91 11.88
C TYR A 27 14.37 11.88 11.97
N VAL A 28 14.44 11.16 13.08
CA VAL A 28 15.42 10.09 13.27
C VAL A 28 14.76 8.75 12.95
N PHE A 29 15.31 8.07 11.94
CA PHE A 29 15.02 6.67 11.66
C PHE A 29 15.49 5.80 12.82
N LYS A 30 14.57 5.24 13.60
CA LYS A 30 14.91 4.20 14.60
C LYS A 30 14.30 2.88 14.17
N PHE A 31 15.19 1.95 13.81
CA PHE A 31 14.87 0.67 13.19
C PHE A 31 14.24 -0.42 14.09
N PRO A 32 14.26 -0.34 15.45
CA PRO A 32 13.38 -1.17 16.24
C PRO A 32 12.24 -0.32 16.76
N SER A 33 11.18 -0.19 15.98
CA SER A 33 9.87 0.16 16.53
C SER A 33 9.18 -1.16 16.89
N PHE A 34 8.45 -1.19 18.01
CA PHE A 34 7.64 -2.34 18.43
C PHE A 34 6.76 -2.90 17.29
N VAL A 35 6.40 -2.05 16.32
CA VAL A 35 5.65 -2.36 15.10
C VAL A 35 6.41 -3.24 14.11
N THR A 36 7.71 -3.05 13.89
CA THR A 36 8.49 -3.91 12.98
C THR A 36 8.71 -5.30 13.59
N SER A 37 8.91 -5.36 14.90
CA SER A 37 8.96 -6.63 15.63
C SER A 37 7.63 -7.39 15.54
N TYR A 38 6.51 -6.71 15.81
CA TYR A 38 5.17 -7.30 15.71
C TYR A 38 4.82 -7.77 14.29
N SER A 39 5.17 -6.98 13.26
CA SER A 39 4.94 -7.35 11.86
C SER A 39 5.78 -8.57 11.45
N LEU A 40 7.04 -8.65 11.88
CA LEU A 40 7.90 -9.81 11.65
C LEU A 40 7.39 -11.06 12.39
N MET A 41 6.88 -10.89 13.60
CA MET A 41 6.26 -11.99 14.36
C MET A 41 5.00 -12.51 13.66
N ILE A 42 4.14 -11.64 13.14
CA ILE A 42 2.95 -12.04 12.37
C ILE A 42 3.35 -12.75 11.08
N ILE A 43 4.28 -12.19 10.30
CA ILE A 43 4.71 -12.80 9.02
C ILE A 43 5.34 -14.18 9.28
N SER A 44 6.18 -14.29 10.31
CA SER A 44 6.77 -15.56 10.74
C SER A 44 5.69 -16.56 11.17
N PHE A 45 4.73 -16.13 12.00
CA PHE A 45 3.64 -16.98 12.46
C PHE A 45 2.72 -17.44 11.30
N MET A 46 2.37 -16.53 10.39
CA MET A 46 1.63 -16.87 9.17
C MET A 46 2.40 -17.82 8.28
N GLY A 47 3.72 -17.61 8.12
CA GLY A 47 4.59 -18.51 7.36
C GLY A 47 4.68 -19.91 7.96
N ILE A 48 4.80 -20.02 9.29
CA ILE A 48 4.82 -21.30 10.01
C ILE A 48 3.44 -21.98 9.92
N ALA A 49 2.35 -21.24 10.11
CA ALA A 49 0.99 -21.78 10.00
C ALA A 49 0.70 -22.29 8.57
N PHE A 50 1.15 -21.56 7.55
CA PHE A 50 1.06 -21.96 6.16
C PHE A 50 1.90 -23.20 5.86
N ALA A 51 3.16 -23.25 6.33
CA ALA A 51 4.02 -24.43 6.19
C ALA A 51 3.44 -25.66 6.90
N ALA A 52 2.86 -25.48 8.09
CA ALA A 52 2.19 -26.56 8.83
C ALA A 52 0.88 -27.00 8.16
N ALA A 53 0.14 -26.10 7.53
CA ALA A 53 -1.03 -26.43 6.73
C ALA A 53 -0.64 -27.18 5.45
N LEU A 54 0.43 -26.76 4.77
CA LEU A 54 1.01 -27.46 3.62
C LEU A 54 1.53 -28.85 3.98
N ASN A 55 2.24 -29.00 5.09
CA ASN A 55 2.76 -30.30 5.52
C ASN A 55 1.61 -31.26 5.88
N ARG A 56 0.56 -30.77 6.54
CA ARG A 56 -0.67 -31.54 6.82
C ARG A 56 -1.41 -31.93 5.53
N ALA A 57 -1.50 -31.01 4.58
CA ALA A 57 -2.05 -31.25 3.25
C ALA A 57 -1.26 -32.34 2.50
N ILE A 58 0.07 -32.24 2.46
CA ILE A 58 0.94 -33.21 1.78
C ILE A 58 0.80 -34.60 2.38
N HIS A 59 0.70 -34.71 3.71
CA HIS A 59 0.51 -36.01 4.37
C HIS A 59 -0.88 -36.62 4.12
N SER A 60 -1.88 -35.81 3.79
CA SER A 60 -3.26 -36.23 3.49
C SER A 60 -3.49 -36.65 2.03
N MET A 61 -2.45 -36.68 1.18
CA MET A 61 -2.52 -36.94 -0.27
C MET A 61 -2.80 -38.42 -0.65
N LYS A 62 -3.74 -39.08 0.03
CA LYS A 62 -4.17 -40.44 -0.33
C LYS A 62 -5.46 -40.50 -1.14
N ASP A 63 -6.31 -39.47 -1.08
CA ASP A 63 -7.57 -39.43 -1.86
C ASP A 63 -7.64 -38.23 -2.84
N TYR A 64 -8.21 -38.47 -4.02
CA TYR A 64 -8.44 -37.47 -5.07
C TYR A 64 -9.22 -36.23 -4.58
N LYS A 65 -10.14 -36.42 -3.63
CA LYS A 65 -10.91 -35.32 -3.00
C LYS A 65 -10.03 -34.39 -2.16
N HIS A 66 -8.98 -34.93 -1.52
CA HIS A 66 -8.03 -34.12 -0.76
C HIS A 66 -7.09 -33.35 -1.67
N PHE A 67 -6.70 -33.92 -2.81
CA PHE A 67 -5.86 -33.22 -3.80
C PHE A 67 -6.51 -31.93 -4.33
N VAL A 68 -7.80 -32.00 -4.71
CA VAL A 68 -8.56 -30.81 -5.15
C VAL A 68 -8.66 -29.76 -4.04
N GLY A 69 -8.87 -30.18 -2.80
CA GLY A 69 -8.92 -29.27 -1.65
C GLY A 69 -7.61 -28.53 -1.40
N ILE A 70 -6.46 -29.19 -1.60
CA ILE A 70 -5.13 -28.59 -1.43
C ILE A 70 -4.85 -27.56 -2.52
N ILE A 71 -5.20 -27.87 -3.78
CA ILE A 71 -5.09 -26.91 -4.88
C ILE A 71 -5.96 -25.69 -4.60
N GLY A 72 -7.21 -25.89 -4.16
CA GLY A 72 -8.10 -24.81 -3.78
C GLY A 72 -7.54 -23.94 -2.64
N PHE A 73 -6.92 -24.56 -1.64
CA PHE A 73 -6.29 -23.86 -0.52
C PHE A 73 -5.10 -22.99 -0.96
N ILE A 74 -4.24 -23.52 -1.84
CA ILE A 74 -3.09 -22.77 -2.38
C ILE A 74 -3.57 -21.58 -3.22
N ILE A 75 -4.52 -21.81 -4.14
CA ILE A 75 -5.10 -20.75 -4.98
C ILE A 75 -5.74 -19.66 -4.13
N SER A 76 -6.52 -20.04 -3.11
CA SER A 76 -7.18 -19.08 -2.22
C SER A 76 -6.17 -18.27 -1.40
N THR A 77 -5.09 -18.90 -0.95
CA THR A 77 -4.01 -18.22 -0.22
C THR A 77 -3.29 -17.21 -1.11
N LEU A 78 -2.92 -17.62 -2.33
CA LEU A 78 -2.29 -16.74 -3.31
C LEU A 78 -3.22 -15.58 -3.70
N ALA A 79 -4.50 -15.85 -3.94
CA ALA A 79 -5.48 -14.82 -4.25
C ALA A 79 -5.61 -13.80 -3.11
N THR A 80 -5.65 -14.26 -1.86
CA THR A 80 -5.71 -13.38 -0.68
C THR A 80 -4.44 -12.53 -0.56
N PHE A 81 -3.26 -13.12 -0.79
CA PHE A 81 -1.99 -12.39 -0.78
C PHE A 81 -1.91 -11.35 -1.91
N THR A 82 -2.26 -11.75 -3.14
CA THR A 82 -2.28 -10.86 -4.32
C THR A 82 -3.24 -9.70 -4.12
N TRP A 83 -4.41 -9.94 -3.53
CA TRP A 83 -5.37 -8.87 -3.21
C TRP A 83 -4.80 -7.85 -2.21
N ASN A 84 -4.23 -8.31 -1.09
CA ASN A 84 -3.59 -7.42 -0.12
C ASN A 84 -2.44 -6.60 -0.73
N PHE A 85 -1.65 -7.23 -1.61
CA PHE A 85 -0.56 -6.55 -2.30
C PHE A 85 -1.07 -5.52 -3.32
N CYS A 86 -2.15 -5.82 -4.03
CA CYS A 86 -2.80 -4.92 -4.97
C CYS A 86 -3.30 -3.64 -4.27
N ASP A 87 -3.98 -3.79 -3.13
CA ASP A 87 -4.48 -2.66 -2.34
C ASP A 87 -3.33 -1.78 -1.82
N LEU A 88 -2.26 -2.40 -1.32
CA LEU A 88 -1.05 -1.67 -0.91
C LEU A 88 -0.39 -0.93 -2.07
N LEU A 89 -0.30 -1.55 -3.25
CA LEU A 89 0.29 -0.93 -4.43
C LEU A 89 -0.52 0.31 -4.86
N ILE A 90 -1.85 0.23 -4.86
CA ILE A 90 -2.74 1.36 -5.16
C ILE A 90 -2.47 2.52 -4.19
N ILE A 91 -2.37 2.23 -2.88
CA ILE A 91 -2.08 3.23 -1.85
C ILE A 91 -0.69 3.86 -2.08
N LEU A 92 0.34 3.05 -2.34
CA LEU A 92 1.70 3.53 -2.57
C LEU A 92 1.82 4.43 -3.80
N VAL A 93 1.18 4.04 -4.91
CA VAL A 93 1.16 4.86 -6.13
C VAL A 93 0.44 6.18 -5.85
N SER A 94 -0.72 6.14 -5.20
CA SER A 94 -1.49 7.34 -4.83
C SER A 94 -0.67 8.31 -3.98
N ILE A 95 0.05 7.80 -2.98
CA ILE A 95 0.93 8.61 -2.11
C ILE A 95 2.13 9.16 -2.91
N GLY A 96 2.76 8.33 -3.73
CA GLY A 96 3.91 8.72 -4.55
C GLY A 96 3.58 9.87 -5.49
N LEU A 97 2.42 9.81 -6.15
CA LEU A 97 1.90 10.90 -6.98
C LEU A 97 1.62 12.15 -6.14
N ALA A 98 0.92 12.02 -5.00
CA ALA A 98 0.59 13.14 -4.14
C ALA A 98 1.82 13.91 -3.62
N GLU A 99 2.87 13.20 -3.20
CA GLU A 99 4.13 13.82 -2.74
C GLU A 99 4.87 14.51 -3.89
N ARG A 100 4.88 13.94 -5.11
CA ARG A 100 5.47 14.60 -6.28
C ARG A 100 4.77 15.91 -6.62
N TYR A 101 3.43 15.95 -6.57
CA TYR A 101 2.66 17.19 -6.76
C TYR A 101 2.90 18.19 -5.64
N LYS A 102 2.96 17.73 -4.38
CA LYS A 102 3.25 18.59 -3.23
C LYS A 102 4.62 19.25 -3.35
N HIS A 103 5.65 18.50 -3.74
CA HIS A 103 6.99 19.03 -3.96
C HIS A 103 7.02 20.08 -5.06
N LEU A 104 6.34 19.83 -6.19
CA LEU A 104 6.23 20.81 -7.27
C LEU A 104 5.55 22.10 -6.78
N ASN A 105 4.49 21.98 -5.97
CA ASN A 105 3.79 23.12 -5.41
C ASN A 105 4.64 23.93 -4.40
N GLU A 106 5.47 23.25 -3.60
CA GLU A 106 6.43 23.89 -2.69
C GLU A 106 7.51 24.67 -3.46
N VAL A 107 8.05 24.11 -4.55
CA VAL A 107 9.02 24.79 -5.41
C VAL A 107 8.42 26.04 -6.05
N VAL A 108 7.15 25.99 -6.46
CA VAL A 108 6.44 27.15 -7.01
C VAL A 108 6.23 28.22 -5.94
N ASN A 109 5.72 27.85 -4.76
CA ASN A 109 5.49 28.78 -3.66
C ASN A 109 6.78 29.44 -3.15
N PHE A 110 7.88 28.68 -3.07
CA PHE A 110 9.18 29.23 -2.70
C PHE A 110 9.65 30.30 -3.68
N LYS A 111 9.54 30.05 -4.99
CA LYS A 111 9.93 31.02 -6.03
C LYS A 111 9.05 32.27 -6.04
N ILE A 112 7.76 32.13 -5.73
CA ILE A 112 6.84 33.26 -5.63
C ILE A 112 7.13 34.08 -4.36
N SER A 113 7.36 33.43 -3.22
CA SER A 113 7.59 34.10 -1.94
C SER A 113 8.94 34.81 -1.85
N ASN A 114 9.99 34.29 -2.49
CA ASN A 114 11.33 34.87 -2.39
C ASN A 114 11.56 36.09 -3.28
N ASN A 115 10.52 36.60 -3.95
CA ASN A 115 10.53 37.86 -4.73
C ASN A 115 11.80 38.02 -5.58
N SER A 116 12.31 36.90 -6.09
CA SER A 116 13.59 36.87 -6.79
C SER A 116 13.40 37.69 -8.06
N THR A 117 14.13 38.79 -8.19
CA THR A 117 14.13 39.70 -9.32
C THR A 117 14.59 39.05 -10.63
N GLU A 118 15.01 37.78 -10.60
CA GLU A 118 15.11 36.92 -11.79
C GLU A 118 13.71 36.59 -12.32
N ARG A 119 13.49 36.82 -13.63
CA ARG A 119 12.24 36.42 -14.31
C ARG A 119 11.94 34.95 -14.00
N ILE A 120 10.89 34.72 -13.20
CA ILE A 120 10.36 33.37 -12.98
C ILE A 120 10.11 32.77 -14.35
N ASN A 121 10.82 31.69 -14.65
CA ASN A 121 10.75 31.05 -15.96
C ASN A 121 9.51 30.12 -16.00
N TRP A 122 8.33 30.74 -16.06
CA TRP A 122 7.01 30.09 -16.02
C TRP A 122 6.86 28.97 -17.04
N TRP A 123 7.51 29.13 -18.20
CA TRP A 123 7.57 28.08 -19.22
C TRP A 123 8.19 26.78 -18.69
N LYS A 124 9.31 26.87 -17.95
CA LYS A 124 10.00 25.71 -17.39
C LYS A 124 9.16 25.02 -16.32
N ILE A 125 8.49 25.79 -15.46
CA ILE A 125 7.59 25.26 -14.42
C ILE A 125 6.38 24.56 -15.06
N ARG A 126 5.76 25.19 -16.06
CA ARG A 126 4.65 24.59 -16.82
C ARG A 126 5.08 23.31 -17.51
N ASN A 127 6.28 23.26 -18.10
CA ASN A 127 6.81 22.06 -18.74
C ASN A 127 6.98 20.91 -17.74
N TYR A 128 7.52 21.18 -16.54
CA TYR A 128 7.58 20.17 -15.48
C TYR A 128 6.20 19.70 -15.03
N TYR A 129 5.22 20.61 -14.93
CA TYR A 129 3.86 20.24 -14.58
C TYR A 129 3.21 19.34 -15.65
N VAL A 130 3.42 19.65 -16.94
CA VAL A 130 2.91 18.84 -18.06
C VAL A 130 3.53 17.44 -18.03
N ILE A 131 4.86 17.32 -17.87
CA ILE A 131 5.54 16.02 -17.77
C ILE A 131 5.03 15.21 -16.58
N MET A 132 4.85 15.85 -15.41
CA MET A 132 4.30 15.17 -14.22
C MET A 132 2.86 14.71 -14.45
N ASN A 133 2.05 15.53 -15.13
CA ASN A 133 0.68 15.19 -15.46
C ASN A 133 0.59 14.04 -16.49
N GLU A 134 1.51 13.96 -17.45
CA GLU A 134 1.61 12.83 -18.36
C GLU A 134 2.00 11.54 -17.64
N LEU A 135 2.98 11.60 -16.73
CA LEU A 135 3.37 10.46 -15.89
C LEU A 135 2.21 9.98 -15.00
N VAL A 136 1.41 10.90 -14.48
CA VAL A 136 0.24 10.60 -13.65
C VAL A 136 -0.85 9.92 -14.48
N LYS A 137 -1.11 10.39 -15.70
CA LYS A 137 -2.04 9.73 -16.61
C LYS A 137 -1.59 8.31 -16.95
N GLU A 138 -0.30 8.11 -17.18
CA GLU A 138 0.24 6.77 -17.46
C GLU A 138 0.12 5.84 -16.24
N ALA A 139 0.45 6.35 -15.04
CA ALA A 139 0.27 5.59 -13.80
C ALA A 139 -1.21 5.27 -13.54
N ASP A 140 -2.11 6.21 -13.79
CA ASP A 140 -3.56 6.04 -13.63
C ASP A 140 -4.13 5.00 -14.61
N ASN A 141 -3.63 4.96 -15.86
CA ASN A 141 -4.01 3.91 -16.82
C ASN A 141 -3.62 2.50 -16.34
N ILE A 142 -2.45 2.36 -15.70
CA ILE A 142 -1.97 1.07 -15.17
C ILE A 142 -2.72 0.69 -13.89
N VAL A 143 -3.00 1.67 -13.02
CA VAL A 143 -3.61 1.43 -11.70
C VAL A 143 -5.13 1.36 -11.74
N SER A 144 -5.80 2.01 -12.69
CA SER A 144 -7.26 1.95 -12.88
C SER A 144 -7.84 0.52 -12.91
N PRO A 145 -7.33 -0.42 -13.73
CA PRO A 145 -7.84 -1.79 -13.71
C PRO A 145 -7.55 -2.51 -12.38
N LEU A 146 -6.43 -2.19 -11.71
CA LEU A 146 -6.11 -2.73 -10.39
C LEU A 146 -7.09 -2.23 -9.32
N ILE A 147 -7.50 -0.96 -9.37
CA ILE A 147 -8.51 -0.39 -8.48
C ILE A 147 -9.86 -1.09 -8.68
N LEU A 148 -10.26 -1.34 -9.93
CA LEU A 148 -11.51 -2.05 -10.22
C LEU A 148 -11.49 -3.47 -9.67
N ILE A 149 -10.40 -4.22 -9.88
CA ILE A 149 -10.24 -5.57 -9.35
C ILE A 149 -10.27 -5.55 -7.83
N SER A 150 -9.52 -4.64 -7.19
CA SER A 150 -9.53 -4.42 -5.74
C SER A 150 -10.94 -4.16 -5.21
N CYS A 151 -11.68 -3.26 -5.85
CA CYS A 151 -13.05 -2.93 -5.48
C CYS A 151 -13.98 -4.14 -5.59
N CYS A 152 -13.93 -4.89 -6.70
CA CYS A 152 -14.71 -6.10 -6.88
C CYS A 152 -14.41 -7.15 -5.79
N MET A 153 -13.14 -7.34 -5.44
CA MET A 153 -12.72 -8.26 -4.39
C MET A 153 -13.20 -7.80 -3.01
N ASN A 154 -13.13 -6.51 -2.70
CA ASN A 154 -13.66 -5.92 -1.46
C ASN A 154 -15.16 -6.16 -1.34
N VAL A 155 -15.92 -5.89 -2.41
CA VAL A 155 -17.38 -6.11 -2.44
C VAL A 155 -17.71 -7.59 -2.24
N TYR A 156 -17.00 -8.48 -2.93
CA TYR A 156 -17.20 -9.93 -2.76
C TYR A 156 -17.03 -10.37 -1.30
N GLN A 157 -15.98 -9.89 -0.62
CA GLN A 157 -15.72 -10.24 0.78
C GLN A 157 -16.78 -9.71 1.74
N ILE A 158 -17.25 -8.48 1.52
CA ILE A 158 -18.37 -7.92 2.29
C ILE A 158 -19.63 -8.77 2.11
N CYS A 159 -19.94 -9.19 0.88
CA CYS A 159 -21.09 -10.05 0.59
C CYS A 159 -20.98 -11.42 1.26
N VAL A 160 -19.80 -12.05 1.22
CA VAL A 160 -19.57 -13.33 1.90
C VAL A 160 -19.77 -13.18 3.41
N HIS A 161 -19.11 -12.21 4.02
CA HIS A 161 -19.20 -12.00 5.46
C HIS A 161 -20.64 -11.71 5.93
N THR A 162 -21.36 -10.85 5.20
CA THR A 162 -22.77 -10.55 5.51
C THR A 162 -23.68 -11.77 5.33
N SER A 163 -23.44 -12.61 4.31
CA SER A 163 -24.21 -13.85 4.11
C SER A 163 -24.02 -14.85 5.26
N GLU A 164 -22.81 -14.94 5.83
CA GLU A 164 -22.54 -15.77 6.99
C GLU A 164 -23.24 -15.23 8.23
N VAL A 165 -23.14 -13.92 8.50
CA VAL A 165 -23.82 -13.27 9.63
C VAL A 165 -25.33 -13.51 9.60
N ILE A 166 -25.97 -13.37 8.44
CA ILE A 166 -27.41 -13.64 8.28
C ILE A 166 -27.75 -15.11 8.55
N ARG A 167 -26.86 -16.05 8.22
CA ARG A 167 -27.08 -17.48 8.46
C ARG A 167 -27.09 -17.86 9.96
N TYR A 168 -26.52 -17.02 10.82
CA TYR A 168 -26.47 -17.23 12.28
C TYR A 168 -27.54 -16.43 13.07
N LEU A 169 -28.42 -15.69 12.38
CA LEU A 169 -29.58 -14.99 12.94
C LEU A 169 -30.87 -15.79 12.68
#